data_AF-A0A5Q3Q7U0-F1
#
_entry.id   AF-A0A5Q3Q7U0-F1
#
_cell.length_a   1.000
_cell.length_b   1.000
_cell.length_c   1.000
_cell.angle_alpha   90.00
_cell.angle_beta   90.00
_cell.angle_gamma   90.00
#
_symmetry.space_group_name_H-M   'P 1'
#
loop_
_entity.id
_entity.type
_entity.pdbx_description
1 polymer ?
#
loop_
_entity_poly.entity_id
_entity_poly.type
_entity_poly.pdbx_seq_one_letter_code
_entity_poly.pdbx_strand_id
1 'polypeptide(L)' 'MRFDFTLDLGADEMRRRAEVVKALGPDWDPIAAMHDEERAYALLYSNLDSEQQATFDMLVAEGVLPDKDDRDAA' A
#
# COMPACT_ATOMS: atom_id res chain seq x y z
N MET A 1 -31.96 24.43 21.18
CA MET A 1 -31.04 24.96 20.17
C MET A 1 -30.39 23.77 19.48
N ARG A 2 -30.61 23.60 18.18
CA ARG A 2 -30.02 22.49 17.40
C ARG A 2 -28.82 23.09 16.66
N PHE A 3 -27.65 22.50 16.83
CA PHE A 3 -26.45 22.87 16.08
C PHE A 3 -26.36 21.97 14.86
N ASP A 4 -26.19 22.55 13.69
CA ASP A 4 -25.85 21.79 12.50
C ASP A 4 -24.37 21.43 12.56
N PHE A 5 -24.10 20.12 12.47
CA PHE A 5 -22.77 19.56 12.42
C PHE A 5 -22.43 19.27 10.96
N THR A 6 -21.37 19.90 10.46
CA THR A 6 -20.87 19.69 9.10
C THR A 6 -19.37 19.47 9.19
N LEU A 7 -18.89 18.37 8.60
CA LEU A 7 -17.47 18.04 8.49
C LEU A 7 -17.03 18.19 7.04
N ASP A 8 -15.89 18.87 6.85
CA ASP A 8 -15.16 18.82 5.60
C ASP A 8 -14.15 17.67 5.67
N LEU A 9 -14.57 16.51 5.16
CA LEU A 9 -13.73 15.31 5.14
C LEU A 9 -12.45 15.50 4.32
N GLY A 10 -12.46 16.36 3.30
CA GLY A 10 -11.28 16.64 2.48
C GLY A 10 -10.23 17.43 3.25
N ALA A 11 -10.67 18.50 3.93
CA ALA A 11 -9.80 19.28 4.80
C ALA A 11 -9.27 18.46 5.98
N ASP A 12 -10.11 17.62 6.58
CA ASP A 12 -9.70 16.76 7.70
C ASP A 12 -8.72 15.67 7.25
N GLU A 13 -8.91 15.08 6.07
CA GLU A 13 -7.97 14.11 5.50
C GLU A 13 -6.62 14.75 5.16
N MET A 14 -6.61 15.97 4.61
CA MET A 14 -5.37 16.71 4.38
C MET A 14 -4.62 16.97 5.69
N ARG A 15 -5.34 17.35 6.76
CA ARG A 15 -4.74 17.54 8.08
C ARG A 15 -4.17 16.24 8.64
N ARG A 16 -4.91 15.13 8.53
CA ARG A 16 -4.44 13.80 8.96
C ARG A 16 -3.15 13.40 8.24
N ARG A 17 -3.10 13.54 6.92
CA ARG A 17 -1.90 13.23 6.13
C ARG A 17 -0.71 14.10 6.51
N ALA A 18 -0.93 15.40 6.74
CA ALA A 18 0.13 16.31 7.16
C ALA A 18 0.74 15.91 8.52
N GLU A 19 -0.09 15.57 9.51
CA GLU A 19 0.41 15.11 10.82
C GLU A 19 1.10 13.73 10.72
N VAL A 20 0.66 12.84 9.82
CA VAL A 20 1.37 11.58 9.54
C VAL A 20 2.77 11.84 8.99
N VAL A 21 2.90 12.67 7.95
CA VAL A 21 4.22 12.99 7.36
C VAL A 21 5.13 13.65 8.39
N LYS A 22 4.58 14.54 9.22
CA LYS A 22 5.32 15.16 10.32
C LYS A 22 5.79 14.15 11.38
N ALA A 23 4.98 13.14 11.70
CA ALA A 23 5.32 12.10 12.67
C ALA A 23 6.43 11.15 12.17
N LEU A 24 6.51 10.94 10.86
CA LEU A 24 7.57 10.15 10.21
C LEU A 24 8.94 10.86 10.30
N GLY A 25 8.92 12.19 10.38
CA GLY A 25 10.12 13.00 10.63
C GLY A 25 10.90 13.36 9.37
N PRO A 26 11.92 14.23 9.50
CA PRO A 26 12.66 14.78 8.35
C PRO A 26 13.58 13.78 7.65
N ASP A 27 13.93 12.68 8.32
CA ASP A 27 14.82 11.64 7.77
C ASP A 27 14.05 10.54 7.02
N TRP A 28 12.72 10.61 7.00
CA TRP A 28 11.90 9.65 6.28
C TRP A 28 11.98 9.89 4.76
N ASP A 29 12.51 8.90 4.04
CA ASP A 29 12.56 8.88 2.58
C ASP A 29 11.37 8.07 2.03
N PRO A 30 10.35 8.71 1.42
CA PRO A 30 9.18 8.03 0.90
C PRO A 30 9.50 7.12 -0.29
N ILE A 31 10.54 7.43 -1.07
CA ILE A 31 10.93 6.61 -2.23
C ILE A 31 11.63 5.34 -1.74
N ALA A 32 12.53 5.48 -0.75
CA ALA A 32 13.12 4.31 -0.10
C ALA A 32 12.04 3.43 0.55
N ALA A 33 11.06 4.02 1.23
CA ALA A 33 9.95 3.26 1.83
C ALA A 33 9.13 2.49 0.79
N MET A 34 8.83 3.07 -0.37
CA MET A 34 8.14 2.37 -1.46
C MET A 34 8.95 1.19 -1.99
N HIS A 35 10.24 1.39 -2.26
CA HIS A 35 11.12 0.30 -2.70
C HIS A 35 11.28 -0.79 -1.63
N ASP A 36 11.27 -0.43 -0.35
CA ASP A 36 11.33 -1.39 0.75
C ASP A 36 10.05 -2.24 0.80
N GLU A 37 8.88 -1.64 0.57
CA GLU A 37 7.60 -2.35 0.46
C GLU A 37 7.57 -3.31 -0.75
N GLU A 38 8.06 -2.88 -1.91
CA GLU A 38 8.18 -3.74 -3.10
C GLU A 38 9.05 -4.97 -2.83
N ARG A 39 10.22 -4.76 -2.20
CA ARG A 39 11.12 -5.86 -1.83
C ARG A 39 10.48 -6.77 -0.80
N ALA A 40 9.81 -6.22 0.22
CA ALA A 40 9.11 -7.01 1.23
C ALA A 40 8.00 -7.85 0.59
N TYR A 41 7.24 -7.29 -0.35
CA TYR A 41 6.22 -8.03 -1.08
C TYR A 41 6.81 -9.17 -1.92
N ALA A 42 7.92 -8.92 -2.63
CA ALA A 42 8.60 -9.96 -3.40
C ALA A 42 9.03 -11.14 -2.53
N LEU A 43 9.41 -10.87 -1.26
CA LEU A 43 9.75 -11.89 -0.28
C LEU A 43 8.53 -12.71 0.19
N LEU A 44 7.34 -12.12 0.32
CA LEU A 44 6.12 -12.84 0.74
C LEU A 44 5.78 -14.03 -0.15
N TYR A 45 6.07 -13.90 -1.45
CA TYR A 45 5.84 -14.93 -2.47
C TYR A 45 7.15 -15.51 -2.98
N SER A 46 8.21 -15.41 -2.19
CA SER A 46 9.49 -16.07 -2.47
C SER A 46 9.46 -17.50 -1.93
N ASN A 47 10.14 -18.42 -2.61
CA ASN A 47 10.31 -19.80 -2.17
C ASN A 47 8.99 -20.58 -1.99
N LEU A 48 7.97 -20.27 -2.79
CA LEU A 48 6.75 -21.06 -2.83
C LEU A 48 7.08 -22.48 -3.34
N ASP A 49 6.47 -23.47 -2.70
CA ASP A 49 6.45 -24.81 -3.27
C ASP A 49 5.50 -24.87 -4.49
N SER A 50 5.44 -26.03 -5.15
CA SER A 50 4.66 -26.20 -6.37
C SER A 50 3.15 -26.00 -6.17
N GLU A 51 2.60 -26.36 -5.02
CA GLU A 51 1.16 -26.21 -4.74
C GLU A 51 0.83 -24.74 -4.42
N GLN A 52 1.70 -24.10 -3.64
CA GLN A 52 1.61 -22.69 -3.33
C GLN A 52 1.76 -21.82 -4.57
N GLN A 53 2.69 -22.15 -5.47
CA GLN A 53 2.87 -21.44 -6.74
C GLN A 53 1.63 -21.55 -7.62
N ALA A 54 1.04 -22.75 -7.74
CA ALA A 54 -0.20 -22.93 -8.51
C ALA A 54 -1.36 -22.10 -7.96
N THR A 55 -1.45 -21.98 -6.63
CA THR A 55 -2.45 -21.12 -5.98
C THR A 55 -2.18 -19.64 -6.24
N PHE A 56 -0.92 -19.21 -6.15
CA PHE A 56 -0.52 -17.84 -6.46
C PHE A 56 -0.88 -17.47 -7.90
N ASP A 57 -0.55 -18.32 -8.87
CA ASP A 57 -0.81 -18.11 -10.30
C ASP A 57 -2.33 -18.00 -10.57
N MET A 58 -3.14 -18.85 -9.93
CA MET A 58 -4.60 -18.76 -10.00
C MET A 58 -5.12 -17.42 -9.47
N LEU A 59 -4.61 -16.97 -8.32
CA LEU A 59 -5.05 -15.71 -7.71
C LEU A 59 -4.65 -14.48 -8.54
N VAL A 60 -3.50 -14.53 -9.22
CA VAL A 60 -3.10 -13.49 -10.17
C VAL A 60 -4.03 -13.51 -11.39
N ALA A 61 -4.31 -14.68 -11.96
CA ALA A 61 -5.19 -14.82 -13.12
C ALA A 61 -6.62 -14.31 -12.85
N GLU A 62 -7.13 -14.50 -11.63
CA GLU A 62 -8.44 -14.00 -11.20
C GLU A 62 -8.42 -12.54 -10.72
N GLY A 63 -7.26 -11.88 -10.73
CA GLY A 63 -7.10 -10.48 -10.31
C GLY A 63 -7.24 -10.25 -8.80
N VAL A 64 -7.16 -11.30 -8.00
CA VAL A 64 -7.16 -11.23 -6.53
C VAL A 64 -5.81 -10.72 -6.02
N LEU A 65 -4.73 -11.19 -6.64
CA LEU A 65 -3.37 -10.69 -6.39
C LEU A 65 -2.88 -9.88 -7.60
N PRO A 66 -2.08 -8.83 -7.36
CA PRO A 66 -1.46 -8.07 -8.44
C PRO A 66 -0.43 -8.94 -9.18
N ASP A 67 -0.37 -8.78 -10.49
CA ASP A 67 0.75 -9.29 -11.29
C ASP A 67 2.04 -8.56 -10.90
N LYS A 68 3.17 -9.26 -10.91
CA LYS A 68 4.49 -8.67 -10.68
C LYS A 68 4.83 -7.66 -11.78
N ASP A 69 4.52 -7.98 -13.03
CA ASP A 69 4.87 -7.14 -14.18
C ASP A 69 4.05 -5.85 -14.25
N ASP A 70 2.79 -5.86 -13.81
CA ASP A 70 1.94 -4.67 -13.75
C ASP A 70 2.39 -3.66 -12.68
N ARG A 71 3.13 -4.12 -11.66
CA ARG A 71 3.59 -3.25 -10.57
C ARG A 71 4.95 -2.61 -10.81
N ASP A 72 5.85 -3.29 -11.50
CA ASP A 72 7.15 -2.71 -11.86
C ASP A 72 7.02 -1.59 -12.93
N ALA A 73 5.85 -1.48 -13.56
CA ALA A 73 5.51 -0.45 -14.54
C ALA A 73 4.83 0.81 -13.94
N ALA A 74 4.46 0.80 -12.66
CA ALA A 74 3.76 1.87 -11.96
C ALA A 74 4.70 2.74 -11.11
#